data_AF-A0A7Z8VHR1-F1
#
_entry.id   AF-A0A7Z8VHR1-F1
#
_cell.length_a   1.000
_cell.length_b   1.000
_cell.length_c   1.000
_cell.angle_alpha   90.00
_cell.angle_beta   90.00
_cell.angle_gamma   90.00
#
_symmetry.space_group_name_H-M   'P 1'
#
loop_
_entity.id
_entity.type
_entity.pdbx_description
1 polymer ?
#
loop_
_entity_poly.entity_id
_entity_poly.type
_entity_poly.pdbx_seq_one_letter_code
_entity_poly.pdbx_strand_id
1 'polypeptide(L)' 'MITLASVIDQFQDDFLSEYQNRLRPNQISALHAIKRCRTQMSPVMQVNCADCDYQTFVPHSCGHRNCPHCQH' A
#
# COMPACT_ATOMS: atom_id res chain seq x y z
N MET A 1 -3.45 12.62 -8.65
CA MET A 1 -4.53 11.64 -8.37
C MET A 1 -4.39 11.23 -6.91
N ILE A 2 -5.48 11.24 -6.13
CA ILE A 2 -5.43 10.83 -4.71
C ILE A 2 -5.48 9.31 -4.66
N THR A 3 -4.64 8.69 -3.81
CA THR A 3 -4.66 7.24 -3.58
C THR A 3 -5.16 6.95 -2.17
N LEU A 4 -5.74 5.75 -1.95
CA LEU A 4 -6.09 5.36 -0.59
C LEU A 4 -4.85 5.25 0.32
N ALA A 5 -3.70 4.85 -0.24
CA ALA A 5 -2.43 4.82 0.49
C ALA A 5 -2.03 6.21 1.02
N SER A 6 -2.15 7.28 0.19
CA SER A 6 -1.83 8.64 0.61
C SER A 6 -2.80 9.20 1.65
N VAL A 7 -4.09 8.82 1.59
CA VAL A 7 -5.07 9.19 2.62
C VAL A 7 -4.75 8.49 3.94
N ILE A 8 -4.44 7.19 3.91
CA ILE A 8 -4.07 6.45 5.12
C ILE A 8 -2.77 7.03 5.70
N ASP A 9 -1.76 7.30 4.88
CA ASP A 9 -0.50 7.87 5.36
C ASP A 9 -0.69 9.21 6.08
N GLN A 10 -1.57 10.07 5.55
CA GLN A 10 -1.83 11.39 6.12
C GLN A 10 -2.68 11.36 7.40
N PHE A 11 -3.65 10.43 7.51
CA PHE A 11 -4.69 10.51 8.56
C PHE A 11 -4.74 9.31 9.52
N GLN A 12 -3.90 8.27 9.33
CA GLN A 12 -4.00 7.05 10.14
C GLN A 12 -3.79 7.30 11.64
N ASP A 13 -2.92 8.24 12.02
CA ASP A 13 -2.51 8.39 13.41
C ASP A 13 -3.68 8.99 14.22
N ASP A 14 -4.31 10.04 13.70
CA ASP A 14 -5.53 10.63 14.28
C ASP A 14 -6.68 9.61 14.28
N PHE A 15 -6.87 8.90 13.16
CA PHE A 15 -7.93 7.89 13.03
C PHE A 15 -7.77 6.75 14.05
N LEU A 16 -6.56 6.23 14.24
CA LEU A 16 -6.30 5.17 15.20
C LEU A 16 -6.38 5.69 16.64
N SER A 17 -5.91 6.91 16.91
CA SER A 17 -6.05 7.54 18.23
C SER A 17 -7.52 7.58 18.69
N GLU A 18 -8.43 8.01 17.79
CA GLU A 18 -9.84 8.17 18.12
C GLU A 18 -10.65 6.86 18.05
N TYR A 19 -10.36 5.99 17.06
CA TYR A 19 -11.23 4.87 16.72
C TYR A 19 -10.66 3.47 16.97
N GLN A 20 -9.40 3.29 17.36
CA GLN A 20 -8.77 1.95 17.50
C GLN A 20 -9.59 0.95 18.32
N ASN A 21 -10.24 1.40 19.41
CA ASN A 21 -11.04 0.53 20.29
C ASN A 21 -12.34 0.04 19.65
N ARG A 22 -12.76 0.63 18.53
CA ARG A 22 -13.95 0.23 17.74
C ARG A 22 -13.57 -0.61 16.52
N LEU A 23 -12.27 -0.75 16.22
CA LEU A 23 -11.77 -1.48 15.07
C LEU A 23 -11.47 -2.92 15.43
N ARG A 24 -11.73 -3.81 14.48
CA ARG A 24 -11.29 -5.20 14.54
C ARG A 24 -9.81 -5.28 14.12
N PRO A 25 -9.02 -6.23 14.66
CA PRO A 25 -7.62 -6.39 14.28
C PRO A 25 -7.40 -6.52 12.77
N ASN A 26 -8.30 -7.20 12.06
CA ASN A 26 -8.21 -7.33 10.61
C ASN A 26 -8.43 -6.01 9.84
N GLN A 27 -9.15 -5.05 10.40
CA GLN A 27 -9.30 -3.71 9.80
C GLN A 27 -8.00 -2.91 9.95
N ILE A 28 -7.35 -2.99 11.12
CA ILE A 28 -6.05 -2.34 11.35
C ILE A 28 -4.99 -2.94 10.42
N SER A 29 -4.94 -4.28 10.30
CA SER A 29 -4.06 -4.96 9.36
C SER A 29 -4.32 -4.55 7.89
N ALA A 30 -5.58 -4.33 7.52
CA ALA A 30 -5.92 -3.84 6.19
C ALA A 30 -5.38 -2.42 5.94
N LEU A 31 -5.48 -1.51 6.92
CA LEU A 31 -4.91 -0.17 6.82
C LEU A 31 -3.40 -0.21 6.62
N HIS A 32 -2.68 -0.99 7.42
CA HIS A 32 -1.23 -1.15 7.27
C HIS A 32 -0.83 -1.75 5.92
N ALA A 33 -1.56 -2.77 5.44
CA ALA A 33 -1.29 -3.36 4.14
C ALA A 33 -1.54 -2.36 3.00
N ILE A 34 -2.67 -1.65 3.02
CA ILE A 34 -3.03 -0.70 1.96
C ILE A 34 -2.10 0.53 1.97
N LYS A 35 -1.70 1.03 3.14
CA LYS A 35 -0.75 2.15 3.28
C LYS A 35 0.53 1.94 2.49
N ARG A 36 1.07 0.71 2.52
CA ARG A 36 2.31 0.36 1.81
C ARG A 36 2.09 -0.08 0.36
N CYS A 37 0.89 -0.05 -0.21
CA CYS A 37 0.63 -0.63 -1.53
C CYS A 37 1.19 0.24 -2.66
N ARG A 38 2.13 -0.30 -3.46
CA ARG A 38 2.75 0.38 -4.60
C ARG A 38 3.33 1.77 -4.28
N THR A 39 3.95 1.88 -3.10
CA THR A 39 4.62 3.10 -2.63
C THR A 39 6.12 2.85 -2.50
N GLN A 40 6.89 3.87 -2.15
CA GLN A 40 8.30 3.73 -1.80
C GLN A 40 8.53 2.84 -0.55
N MET A 41 7.50 2.64 0.27
CA MET A 41 7.52 1.76 1.44
C MET A 41 7.26 0.29 1.07
N SER A 42 6.91 -0.01 -0.17
CA SER A 42 6.77 -1.39 -0.64
C SER A 42 8.14 -2.03 -0.86
N PRO A 43 8.28 -3.37 -0.66
CA PRO A 43 9.30 -4.11 -1.37
C PRO A 43 9.21 -3.83 -2.87
N VAL A 44 10.35 -3.86 -3.55
CA VAL A 44 10.43 -3.61 -4.99
C VAL A 44 10.95 -4.85 -5.71
N MET A 45 10.47 -5.04 -6.93
CA MET A 45 11.01 -6.01 -7.87
C MET A 45 11.87 -5.28 -8.88
N GLN A 46 13.11 -5.71 -9.06
CA GLN A 46 13.90 -5.29 -10.21
C GLN A 46 13.38 -6.01 -11.45
N VAL A 47 13.07 -5.25 -12.49
CA VAL A 47 12.69 -5.78 -13.80
C VAL A 47 13.69 -5.32 -14.84
N ASN A 48 14.03 -6.22 -15.75
CA ASN A 48 14.96 -5.97 -16.85
C ASN A 48 14.19 -6.11 -18.16
N CYS A 49 14.49 -5.26 -19.14
CA CYS A 49 14.05 -5.46 -20.51
C CYS A 49 14.74 -6.70 -21.07
N ALA A 50 14.01 -7.51 -21.84
CA ALA A 50 14.59 -8.68 -22.51
C ALA A 50 15.43 -8.29 -23.74
N ASP A 51 15.18 -7.11 -24.31
CA ASP A 51 15.73 -6.67 -25.60
C ASP A 51 16.84 -5.60 -25.47
N CYS A 52 17.05 -5.02 -24.27
CA CYS A 52 18.08 -4.01 -24.03
C CYS A 52 18.51 -3.95 -22.55
N ASP A 53 19.54 -3.14 -22.25
CA ASP A 53 20.12 -2.99 -20.90
C ASP A 53 19.26 -2.17 -19.92
N TYR A 54 18.01 -1.85 -20.28
CA TYR A 54 17.13 -1.08 -19.39
C TYR A 54 16.68 -1.92 -18.20
N GLN A 55 16.85 -1.35 -17.01
CA GLN A 55 16.37 -1.91 -15.74
C GLN A 55 15.58 -0.87 -14.96
N THR A 56 14.57 -1.32 -14.22
CA THR A 56 13.81 -0.47 -13.30
C THR A 56 13.32 -1.24 -12.09
N PHE A 57 12.84 -0.53 -11.08
CA PHE A 57 12.27 -1.09 -9.86
C PHE A 57 10.78 -0.80 -9.81
N VAL A 58 9.98 -1.85 -9.63
CA VAL A 58 8.52 -1.75 -9.55
C VAL A 58 8.08 -2.06 -8.12
N PRO A 59 7.35 -1.17 -7.44
CA PRO A 59 6.88 -1.43 -6.08
C PRO A 59 5.77 -2.48 -6.06
N HIS A 60 5.84 -3.36 -5.06
CA HIS A 60 4.92 -4.50 -4.93
C HIS A 60 3.49 -4.07 -4.59
N SER A 61 2.53 -4.87 -5.05
CA SER A 61 1.17 -4.84 -4.53
C SER A 61 1.15 -5.28 -3.06
N CYS A 62 0.18 -4.79 -2.28
CA CYS A 62 0.08 -5.20 -0.88
C CYS A 62 -0.58 -6.57 -0.65
N GLY A 63 -1.12 -7.20 -1.70
CA GLY A 63 -1.81 -8.49 -1.62
C GLY A 63 -3.15 -8.48 -0.87
N HIS A 64 -3.60 -7.34 -0.35
CA HIS A 64 -4.87 -7.27 0.39
C HIS A 64 -6.07 -7.25 -0.56
N ARG A 65 -6.99 -8.21 -0.41
CA ARG A 65 -8.15 -8.39 -1.32
C ARG A 65 -9.06 -7.17 -1.46
N ASN A 66 -9.10 -6.28 -0.46
CA ASN A 66 -9.92 -5.06 -0.50
C ASN A 66 -9.11 -3.82 -0.89
N CYS A 67 -7.85 -3.96 -1.30
CA CYS A 67 -7.06 -2.82 -1.74
C CYS A 67 -7.54 -2.36 -3.12
N PRO A 68 -8.09 -1.13 -3.26
CA PRO A 68 -8.50 -0.64 -4.57
C PRO A 68 -7.31 -0.60 -5.52
N HIS A 69 -6.11 -0.23 -5.07
CA HIS A 69 -4.92 -0.19 -5.93
C HIS A 69 -4.46 -1.57 -6.46
N CYS A 70 -4.82 -2.67 -5.77
CA CYS A 70 -4.51 -4.02 -6.22
C CYS A 70 -5.60 -4.62 -7.13
N GLN A 71 -6.85 -4.18 -6.99
CA GLN A 71 -8.03 -4.72 -7.68
C GLN A 71 -8.34 -4.01 -9.02
N HIS A 72 -7.35 -3.35 -9.64
CA HIS A 72 -7.44 -2.74 -10.98
C HIS A 72 -6.64 -3.56 -11.98
#